data_AF-A0A6A6FSX4-F1
#
_entry.id   AF-A0A6A6FSX4-F1
#
_cell.length_a   1.000
_cell.length_b   1.000
_cell.length_c   1.000
_cell.angle_alpha   90.00
_cell.angle_beta   90.00
_cell.angle_gamma   90.00
#
_symmetry.space_group_name_H-M   'P 1'
#
loop_
_entity.id
_entity.type
_entity.pdbx_description
1 polymer ?
#
loop_
_entity_poly.entity_id
_entity_poly.type
_entity_poly.pdbx_seq_one_letter_code
_entity_poly.pdbx_strand_id
1 'polypeptide(L)'
;MHFSTLLAAGAASLVAAAPAPQGQPAPSTLLVGTFKVSQFNYTCEAGNANNCQWSFNLGIWGEGENHPAAPGPYFCEGSSANSFFKACNRINDTQTLLAYIPPSNMLQFQYDVDVESDMTTYAYFAQALVRPNDAAQPQNFQVPETAVKQYAMSDSC
;
A
#
# COMPACT_ATOMS: atom_id res chain seq x y z
N MET A 1 -13.46 10.07 57.87
CA MET A 1 -12.40 10.00 56.85
C MET A 1 -12.55 8.64 56.17
N HIS A 2 -13.18 8.59 55.00
CA HIS A 2 -13.30 7.34 54.25
C HIS A 2 -12.47 7.44 52.99
N PHE A 3 -11.56 6.47 52.87
CA PHE A 3 -10.48 6.40 51.92
C PHE A 3 -11.00 6.02 50.53
N SER A 4 -10.60 6.81 49.54
CA SER A 4 -10.72 6.52 48.12
C SER A 4 -9.88 5.29 47.77
N THR A 5 -10.44 4.37 46.99
CA THR A 5 -9.67 3.36 46.25
C THR A 5 -10.06 3.48 44.79
N LEU A 6 -9.24 4.21 44.03
CA LEU A 6 -9.32 4.29 42.57
C LEU A 6 -8.68 3.02 42.00
N LEU A 7 -9.48 2.13 41.44
CA LEU A 7 -8.99 1.03 40.62
C LEU A 7 -8.67 1.57 39.22
N ALA A 8 -7.38 1.61 38.92
CA ALA A 8 -6.84 1.82 37.59
C ALA A 8 -7.21 0.63 36.68
N ALA A 9 -7.65 0.93 35.46
CA ALA A 9 -7.63 -0.02 34.35
C ALA A 9 -7.07 0.72 33.13
N GLY A 10 -5.74 0.66 32.98
CA GLY A 10 -5.08 1.07 31.75
C GLY A 10 -5.42 0.07 30.66
N ALA A 11 -6.32 0.44 29.75
CA ALA A 11 -6.58 -0.32 28.55
C ALA A 11 -5.42 -0.07 27.57
N ALA A 12 -4.43 -0.96 27.57
CA ALA A 12 -3.49 -1.07 26.48
C ALA A 12 -4.24 -1.64 25.27
N SER A 13 -4.65 -0.77 24.35
CA SER A 13 -5.13 -1.17 23.03
C SER A 13 -3.96 -1.76 22.24
N LEU A 14 -3.84 -3.08 22.24
CA LEU A 14 -3.04 -3.81 21.27
C LEU A 14 -3.69 -3.61 19.89
N VAL A 15 -3.15 -2.68 19.10
CA VAL A 15 -3.40 -2.61 17.66
C VAL A 15 -2.99 -3.95 17.09
N ALA A 16 -3.97 -4.69 16.56
CA ALA A 16 -3.72 -5.93 15.84
C ALA A 16 -2.90 -5.62 14.59
N ALA A 17 -1.58 -5.79 14.68
CA ALA A 17 -0.72 -5.86 13.52
C ALA A 17 -1.08 -7.15 12.79
N ALA A 18 -1.61 -7.03 11.57
CA ALA A 18 -1.78 -8.17 10.69
C ALA A 18 -0.42 -8.88 10.51
N PRO A 19 -0.37 -10.21 10.49
CA PRO A 19 0.87 -10.94 10.36
C PRO A 19 1.55 -10.57 9.04
N ALA A 20 2.76 -10.03 9.12
CA ALA A 20 3.61 -9.82 7.95
C ALA A 20 3.85 -11.18 7.26
N PRO A 21 3.89 -11.25 5.91
CA PRO A 21 4.19 -12.47 5.20
C PRO A 21 5.55 -13.03 5.66
N GLN A 22 5.53 -14.16 6.37
CA GLN A 22 6.76 -14.85 6.78
C GLN A 22 7.43 -15.45 5.54
N GLY A 23 8.62 -14.97 5.19
CA GLY A 23 9.46 -15.62 4.18
C GLY A 23 10.43 -14.74 3.39
N GLN A 24 10.38 -13.41 3.51
CA GLN A 24 11.35 -12.54 2.85
C GLN A 24 12.49 -12.16 3.80
N PRO A 25 13.76 -12.18 3.34
CA PRO A 25 14.87 -11.62 4.10
C PRO A 25 14.54 -10.19 4.54
N ALA A 26 14.93 -9.83 5.76
CA ALA A 26 14.79 -8.45 6.22
C ALA A 26 15.46 -7.52 5.21
N PRO A 27 14.77 -6.50 4.70
CA PRO A 27 15.36 -5.57 3.76
C PRO A 27 16.58 -4.89 4.40
N SER A 28 17.62 -4.66 3.60
CA SER A 28 18.82 -3.93 4.03
C SER A 28 18.55 -2.47 4.42
N THR A 29 17.36 -1.97 4.09
CA THR A 29 16.90 -0.61 4.33
C THR A 29 15.69 -0.67 5.26
N LEU A 30 15.62 0.26 6.22
CA LEU A 30 14.48 0.38 7.13
C LEU A 30 13.21 0.71 6.34
N LEU A 31 12.21 -0.16 6.41
CA LEU A 31 10.88 0.11 5.88
C LEU A 31 10.13 0.99 6.87
N VAL A 32 9.83 2.22 6.47
CA VAL A 32 9.13 3.22 7.28
C VAL A 32 7.74 3.51 6.72
N GLY A 33 7.47 3.05 5.50
CA GLY A 33 6.28 3.39 4.75
C GLY A 33 5.06 2.56 5.14
N THR A 34 3.88 3.19 5.07
CA THR A 34 2.59 2.52 5.13
C THR A 34 1.66 3.10 4.09
N PHE A 35 1.22 2.24 3.17
CA PHE A 35 0.19 2.58 2.20
C PHE A 35 -1.15 2.70 2.90
N LYS A 36 -1.88 3.77 2.63
CA LYS A 36 -3.23 4.01 3.12
C LYS A 36 -4.19 4.02 1.95
N VAL A 37 -5.10 3.06 1.95
CA VAL A 37 -6.16 2.94 0.96
C VAL A 37 -7.43 3.55 1.53
N SER A 38 -8.14 4.32 0.71
CA SER A 38 -9.48 4.80 1.04
C SER A 38 -10.42 4.69 -0.15
N GLN A 39 -11.72 4.59 0.14
CA GLN A 39 -12.77 4.42 -0.87
C GLN A 39 -12.53 3.22 -1.80
N PHE A 40 -12.02 2.11 -1.25
CA PHE A 40 -11.75 0.91 -2.03
C PHE A 40 -13.02 0.30 -2.59
N ASN A 41 -13.03 0.13 -3.90
CA ASN A 41 -14.08 -0.52 -4.66
C ASN A 41 -13.45 -1.57 -5.56
N TYR A 42 -13.94 -2.80 -5.48
CA TYR A 42 -13.50 -3.90 -6.34
C TYR A 42 -14.71 -4.76 -6.68
N THR A 43 -15.11 -4.71 -7.95
CA THR A 43 -16.31 -5.37 -8.43
C THR A 43 -16.03 -6.20 -9.66
N CYS A 44 -16.70 -7.34 -9.77
CA CYS A 44 -16.68 -8.16 -10.99
C CYS A 44 -18.08 -8.25 -11.57
N GLU A 45 -18.16 -8.29 -12.89
CA GLU A 45 -19.42 -8.50 -13.60
C GLU A 45 -20.09 -9.80 -13.15
N ALA A 46 -21.42 -9.74 -12.96
CA ALA A 46 -22.20 -10.90 -12.55
C ALA A 46 -22.07 -12.03 -13.59
N GLY A 47 -21.63 -13.22 -13.17
CA GLY A 47 -21.41 -14.35 -14.06
C GLY A 47 -20.06 -14.32 -14.81
N ASN A 48 -19.23 -13.29 -14.61
CA ASN A 48 -17.91 -13.19 -15.23
C ASN A 48 -16.85 -12.73 -14.21
N ALA A 49 -16.34 -13.68 -13.42
CA ALA A 49 -15.29 -13.43 -12.43
C ALA A 49 -13.93 -13.00 -13.04
N ASN A 50 -13.79 -13.03 -14.37
CA ASN A 50 -12.60 -12.58 -15.08
C ASN A 50 -12.73 -11.14 -15.58
N ASN A 51 -13.90 -10.50 -15.43
CA ASN A 51 -14.13 -9.11 -15.80
C ASN A 51 -14.39 -8.28 -14.54
N CYS A 52 -13.32 -7.79 -13.93
CA CYS A 52 -13.36 -7.04 -12.71
C CYS A 52 -12.77 -5.65 -12.90
N GLN A 53 -13.32 -4.67 -12.20
CA GLN A 53 -12.91 -3.28 -12.17
C GLN A 53 -12.57 -2.92 -10.72
N TRP A 54 -11.52 -2.14 -10.51
CA TRP A 54 -11.15 -1.67 -9.19
C TRP A 54 -10.80 -0.19 -9.23
N SER A 55 -11.11 0.50 -8.14
CA SER A 55 -10.73 1.89 -7.92
C SER A 55 -10.59 2.21 -6.43
N PHE A 56 -9.70 3.14 -6.10
CA PHE A 56 -9.48 3.62 -4.75
C PHE A 56 -8.61 4.88 -4.74
N ASN A 57 -8.54 5.56 -3.61
CA ASN A 57 -7.50 6.56 -3.35
C ASN A 57 -6.36 5.94 -2.55
N LEU A 58 -5.14 6.25 -2.96
CA LEU A 58 -3.91 5.81 -2.33
C LEU A 58 -3.13 6.99 -1.77
N GLY A 59 -2.47 6.77 -0.65
CA GLY A 59 -1.38 7.60 -0.18
C GLY A 59 -0.35 6.71 0.50
N ILE A 60 0.87 7.21 0.66
CA ILE A 60 1.92 6.56 1.42
C ILE A 60 2.43 7.50 2.51
N TRP A 61 2.47 6.97 3.73
CA TRP A 61 2.89 7.67 4.94
C TRP A 61 4.20 7.10 5.42
N GLY A 62 4.90 7.85 6.27
CA GLY A 62 6.25 7.51 6.69
C GLY A 62 7.27 8.29 5.87
N GLU A 63 8.25 8.86 6.56
CA GLU A 63 9.30 9.68 5.94
C GLU A 63 10.67 9.14 6.35
N GLY A 64 11.57 9.08 5.38
CA GLY A 64 12.97 8.69 5.56
C GLY A 64 13.84 9.28 4.45
N GLU A 65 15.15 9.06 4.55
CA GLU A 65 16.16 9.68 3.68
C GLU A 65 15.84 9.59 2.17
N ASN A 66 15.41 8.42 1.69
CA ASN A 66 15.03 8.19 0.27
C ASN A 66 13.54 7.86 0.11
N HIS A 67 12.74 8.10 1.15
CA HIS A 67 11.33 7.75 1.19
C HIS A 67 10.53 9.00 1.63
N PRO A 68 10.28 9.97 0.73
CA PRO A 68 9.39 11.08 1.02
C PRO A 68 7.96 10.57 1.20
N ALA A 69 7.24 11.15 2.16
CA ALA A 69 5.83 10.86 2.34
C ALA A 69 5.00 11.49 1.22
N ALA A 70 4.02 10.75 0.70
CA ALA A 70 3.04 11.22 -0.27
C ALA A 70 1.62 10.87 0.24
N PRO A 71 1.07 11.64 1.19
CA PRO A 71 -0.09 11.23 1.98
C PRO A 71 -1.41 11.10 1.20
N GLY A 72 -1.46 11.51 -0.07
CA GLY A 72 -2.64 11.40 -0.92
C GLY A 72 -3.69 12.49 -0.70
N PRO A 73 -4.88 12.36 -1.30
CA PRO A 73 -5.36 11.20 -2.07
C PRO A 73 -4.88 11.21 -3.54
N TYR A 74 -4.28 10.10 -3.98
CA TYR A 74 -3.98 9.83 -5.39
C TYR A 74 -4.89 8.73 -5.90
N PHE A 75 -5.77 9.06 -6.85
CA PHE A 75 -6.74 8.12 -7.38
C PHE A 75 -6.07 7.04 -8.23
N CYS A 76 -6.43 5.79 -8.02
CA CYS A 76 -5.94 4.62 -8.75
C CYS A 76 -7.14 3.87 -9.32
N GLU A 77 -7.02 3.39 -10.54
CA GLU A 77 -8.03 2.55 -11.17
C GLU A 77 -7.41 1.52 -12.13
N GLY A 78 -8.14 0.44 -12.35
CA GLY A 78 -7.78 -0.58 -13.31
C GLY A 78 -8.80 -1.69 -13.39
N SER A 79 -8.41 -2.77 -14.04
CA SER A 79 -9.25 -3.94 -14.27
C SER A 79 -8.47 -5.24 -14.26
N SER A 80 -9.18 -6.36 -14.26
CA SER A 80 -8.62 -7.70 -14.44
C SER A 80 -7.91 -7.91 -15.78
N ALA A 81 -8.10 -7.01 -16.76
CA ALA A 81 -7.37 -7.04 -18.03
C ALA A 81 -5.93 -6.50 -17.91
N ASN A 82 -5.59 -5.82 -16.81
CA ASN A 82 -4.22 -5.37 -16.60
C ASN A 82 -3.30 -6.57 -16.32
N SER A 83 -2.15 -6.60 -16.98
CA SER A 83 -1.09 -7.59 -16.76
C SER A 83 0.11 -7.03 -15.99
N PHE A 84 0.07 -5.75 -15.63
CA PHE A 84 1.14 -5.02 -14.95
C PHE A 84 0.58 -3.85 -14.14
N PHE A 85 1.46 -3.23 -13.35
CA PHE A 85 1.19 -2.05 -12.53
C PHE A 85 0.63 -0.87 -13.33
N LYS A 86 -0.42 -0.27 -12.80
CA LYS A 86 -1.02 0.96 -13.33
C LYS A 86 -0.64 2.12 -12.42
N ALA A 87 -0.09 3.17 -13.01
CA ALA A 87 0.13 4.42 -12.31
C ALA A 87 -1.21 5.01 -11.84
N CYS A 88 -1.22 5.46 -10.59
CA CYS A 88 -2.27 6.31 -10.05
C CYS A 88 -2.12 7.73 -10.59
N ASN A 89 -2.98 8.65 -10.16
CA ASN A 89 -2.82 10.07 -10.46
C ASN A 89 -1.42 10.56 -10.07
N ARG A 90 -0.88 11.43 -10.91
CA ARG A 90 0.48 11.97 -10.78
C ARG A 90 0.68 12.63 -9.41
N ILE A 91 1.78 12.27 -8.75
CA ILE A 91 2.26 12.97 -7.54
C ILE A 91 3.11 14.16 -7.98
N ASN A 92 4.26 13.88 -8.59
CA ASN A 92 5.17 14.83 -9.21
C ASN A 92 6.08 14.09 -10.21
N ASP A 93 7.21 14.68 -10.60
CA ASP A 93 8.14 14.08 -11.57
C ASP A 93 9.04 12.99 -10.99
N THR A 94 9.28 12.99 -9.68
CA THR A 94 10.20 12.06 -9.02
C THR A 94 9.49 11.01 -8.17
N GLN A 95 8.16 11.06 -8.09
CA GLN A 95 7.36 10.20 -7.25
C GLN A 95 6.18 9.63 -8.03
N THR A 96 6.08 8.31 -8.07
CA THR A 96 4.99 7.61 -8.74
C THR A 96 4.40 6.55 -7.82
N LEU A 97 3.08 6.56 -7.66
CA LEU A 97 2.34 5.47 -7.03
C LEU A 97 1.74 4.58 -8.11
N LEU A 98 1.90 3.27 -7.95
CA LEU A 98 1.34 2.27 -8.82
C LEU A 98 0.55 1.23 -8.04
N ALA A 99 -0.46 0.68 -8.71
CA ALA A 99 -1.31 -0.37 -8.17
C ALA A 99 -1.58 -1.47 -9.19
N TYR A 100 -1.75 -2.69 -8.70
CA TYR A 100 -2.11 -3.84 -9.52
C TYR A 100 -2.92 -4.86 -8.70
N ILE A 101 -3.95 -5.47 -9.30
CA ILE A 101 -4.63 -6.64 -8.75
C ILE A 101 -4.54 -7.78 -9.78
N PRO A 102 -3.67 -8.78 -9.57
CA PRO A 102 -3.64 -9.99 -10.38
C PRO A 102 -4.85 -10.88 -10.10
N PRO A 103 -5.10 -11.93 -10.92
CA PRO A 103 -6.20 -12.88 -10.72
C PRO A 103 -6.25 -13.57 -9.34
N SER A 104 -5.14 -13.58 -8.60
CA SER A 104 -5.09 -14.09 -7.22
C SER A 104 -5.73 -13.16 -6.19
N ASN A 105 -6.29 -12.02 -6.60
CA ASN A 105 -6.85 -10.98 -5.74
C ASN A 105 -5.87 -10.44 -4.69
N MET A 106 -4.58 -10.44 -5.02
CA MET A 106 -3.53 -9.85 -4.18
C MET A 106 -3.28 -8.42 -4.65
N LEU A 107 -3.92 -7.43 -4.04
CA LEU A 107 -3.64 -6.03 -4.34
C LEU A 107 -2.18 -5.73 -4.02
N GLN A 108 -1.43 -5.30 -5.02
CA GLN A 108 -0.03 -4.94 -4.96
C GLN A 108 0.11 -3.43 -5.13
N PHE A 109 0.96 -2.84 -4.31
CA PHE A 109 1.36 -1.45 -4.42
C PHE A 109 2.85 -1.34 -4.74
N GLN A 110 3.20 -0.33 -5.50
CA GLN A 110 4.56 0.10 -5.73
C GLN A 110 4.61 1.62 -5.57
N TYR A 111 5.61 2.12 -4.85
CA TYR A 111 5.92 3.53 -4.75
C TYR A 111 7.34 3.74 -5.26
N ASP A 112 7.49 4.43 -6.39
CA ASP A 112 8.78 4.74 -6.99
C ASP A 112 9.19 6.15 -6.59
N VAL A 113 10.43 6.27 -6.10
CA VAL A 113 11.06 7.54 -5.74
C VAL A 113 12.38 7.64 -6.48
N ASP A 114 12.46 8.61 -7.38
CA ASP A 114 13.67 8.95 -8.11
C ASP A 114 14.53 9.90 -7.28
N VAL A 115 15.71 9.43 -6.89
CA VAL A 115 16.71 10.22 -6.16
C VAL A 115 17.82 10.64 -7.13
N GLU A 116 17.73 11.86 -7.64
CA GLU A 116 18.68 12.36 -8.66
C GLU A 116 20.14 12.39 -8.15
N SER A 117 20.36 12.59 -6.85
CA SER A 117 21.70 12.72 -6.27
C SER A 117 22.54 11.44 -6.36
N ASP A 118 21.89 10.27 -6.34
CA ASP A 118 22.56 8.97 -6.47
C ASP A 118 22.13 8.21 -7.75
N MET A 119 21.35 8.86 -8.63
CA MET A 119 20.78 8.29 -9.86
C MET A 119 20.06 6.96 -9.63
N THR A 120 19.40 6.81 -8.48
CA THR A 120 18.73 5.57 -8.08
C THR A 120 17.22 5.79 -7.96
N THR A 121 16.46 4.87 -8.52
CA THR A 121 15.02 4.73 -8.24
C THR A 121 14.84 3.73 -7.11
N TYR A 122 14.21 4.18 -6.03
CA TYR A 122 13.80 3.34 -4.91
C TYR A 122 12.34 2.94 -5.10
N ALA A 123 12.08 1.65 -5.30
CA ALA A 123 10.76 1.09 -5.45
C ALA A 123 10.34 0.35 -4.18
N TYR A 124 9.32 0.87 -3.50
CA TYR A 124 8.79 0.33 -2.26
C TYR A 124 7.51 -0.46 -2.51
N PHE A 125 7.42 -1.65 -1.93
CA PHE A 125 6.37 -2.62 -2.24
C PHE A 125 5.55 -3.01 -1.02
N ALA A 126 4.25 -3.17 -1.22
CA ALA A 126 3.33 -3.73 -0.25
C ALA A 126 2.26 -4.57 -0.95
N GLN A 127 1.63 -5.48 -0.21
CA GLN A 127 0.57 -6.32 -0.75
C GLN A 127 -0.51 -6.65 0.29
N ALA A 128 -1.75 -6.76 -0.15
CA ALA A 128 -2.88 -7.15 0.67
C ALA A 128 -3.87 -8.02 -0.11
N LEU A 129 -4.44 -9.03 0.56
CA LEU A 129 -5.53 -9.81 -0.01
C LEU A 129 -6.81 -8.97 -0.02
N VAL A 130 -7.46 -8.89 -1.17
CA VAL A 130 -8.73 -8.18 -1.35
C VAL A 130 -9.79 -9.12 -1.92
N ARG A 131 -11.06 -8.75 -1.82
CA ARG A 131 -12.18 -9.59 -2.26
C ARG A 131 -13.14 -8.80 -3.14
N PRO A 132 -13.34 -9.20 -4.40
CA PRO A 132 -14.29 -8.52 -5.26
C PRO A 132 -15.73 -8.85 -4.85
N ASN A 133 -16.64 -7.89 -5.00
CA ASN A 133 -18.07 -8.06 -4.68
C ASN A 133 -18.36 -8.50 -3.23
N ASP A 134 -17.41 -8.33 -2.31
CA ASP A 134 -17.57 -8.71 -0.90
C ASP A 134 -17.94 -7.48 -0.06
N ALA A 135 -19.15 -7.46 0.49
CA ALA A 135 -19.62 -6.38 1.36
C ALA A 135 -18.81 -6.25 2.67
N ALA A 136 -18.07 -7.29 3.07
CA ALA A 136 -17.19 -7.27 4.23
C ALA A 136 -15.80 -6.71 3.91
N GLN A 137 -15.45 -6.48 2.63
CA GLN A 137 -14.19 -5.87 2.24
C GLN A 137 -14.12 -4.44 2.82
N PRO A 138 -13.12 -4.13 3.67
CA PRO A 138 -12.94 -2.77 4.16
C PRO A 138 -12.67 -1.81 3.00
N GLN A 139 -13.38 -0.69 2.99
CA GLN A 139 -13.13 0.40 2.04
C GLN A 139 -11.91 1.25 2.42
N ASN A 140 -11.51 1.21 3.68
CA ASN A 140 -10.36 1.93 4.21
C ASN A 140 -9.48 0.95 4.98
N PHE A 141 -8.21 0.86 4.61
CA PHE A 141 -7.25 -0.03 5.26
C PHE A 141 -5.83 0.46 5.05
N GLN A 142 -4.91 -0.06 5.85
CA GLN A 142 -3.50 0.30 5.84
C GLN A 142 -2.68 -0.96 5.54
N VAL A 143 -1.65 -0.80 4.71
CA VAL A 143 -0.77 -1.89 4.29
C VAL A 143 0.66 -1.43 4.48
N PRO A 144 1.37 -1.94 5.50
CA PRO A 144 2.78 -1.64 5.69
C PRO A 144 3.61 -2.10 4.50
N GLU A 145 4.71 -1.40 4.25
CA GLU A 145 5.73 -1.87 3.32
C GLU A 145 6.26 -3.25 3.70
N THR A 146 6.66 -4.00 2.68
CA THR A 146 7.17 -5.37 2.81
C THR A 146 8.53 -5.55 2.14
N ALA A 147 8.87 -4.70 1.16
CA ALA A 147 10.16 -4.74 0.49
C ALA A 147 10.50 -3.38 -0.14
N VAL A 148 11.79 -3.18 -0.39
CA VAL A 148 12.30 -2.11 -1.24
C VAL A 148 13.28 -2.71 -2.25
N LYS A 149 13.28 -2.19 -3.48
CA LYS A 149 14.29 -2.48 -4.50
C LYS A 149 14.89 -1.18 -5.01
N GLN A 150 16.12 -1.26 -5.46
CA GLN A 150 16.85 -0.14 -6.04
C GLN A 150 17.14 -0.46 -7.50
N TYR A 151 16.92 0.51 -8.38
CA TYR A 151 17.23 0.44 -9.80
C TYR A 151 18.10 1.63 -10.18
N ALA A 152 19.04 1.44 -11.11
CA ALA A 152 19.72 2.57 -11.72
C ALA A 152 18.73 3.29 -12.64
N MET A 153 18.67 4.62 -12.60
CA MET A 153 17.76 5.41 -13.46
C MET A 153 18.01 5.19 -14.97
N SER A 154 19.20 4.70 -15.35
CA SER A 154 19.55 4.37 -16.73
C SER A 154 18.83 3.15 -17.30
N ASP A 155 18.20 2.32 -16.45
CA ASP A 155 17.55 1.08 -16.85
C ASP A 155 16.06 1.28 -17.20
N SER A 156 15.57 2.52 -17.20
CA SER A 156 14.16 2.90 -17.35
C SER A 156 13.76 3.35 -18.77
N CYS A 157 14.57 3.08 -19.80
CA CYS A 157 14.33 3.47 -21.20
C CYS A 157 13.89 2.31 -22.11
#